data_AF-A0A452YUX7-F1
#
_entry.id   AF-A0A452YUX7-F1
#
_cell.length_a   1.000
_cell.length_b   1.000
_cell.length_c   1.000
_cell.angle_alpha   90.00
_cell.angle_beta   90.00
_cell.angle_gamma   90.00
#
_symmetry.space_group_name_H-M   'P 1'
#
loop_
_entity.id
_entity.type
_entity.pdbx_description
1 polymer ?
#
loop_
_entity_poly.entity_id
_entity_poly.type
_entity_poly.pdbx_seq_one_letter_code
_entity_poly.pdbx_strand_id
1 'polypeptide(L)'
;KNYGVLRCVPNIREDLLGKQMESLELIFVLMRETLEEFSGIAKGLSKVLRDTNQMVRGGSALTAKQLQLQVGILPTIADCLDGLRTLSDMHQAEYALKSSIISLLTWTSSSSDIAAMRQLLVEQPNIPKDEECNLFLTLYLLMKFVKLGVCPTAGSLSPRHVEATVF
;
A
#
# COMPACT_ATOMS: atom_id res chain seq x y z
N LYS A 1 3.29 -15.18 28.77
CA LYS A 1 2.42 -14.93 29.95
C LYS A 1 1.66 -13.61 29.74
N ASN A 2 0.89 -13.45 28.64
CA ASN A 2 0.66 -12.10 28.08
C ASN A 2 -0.71 -11.47 28.40
N TYR A 3 -1.66 -12.23 28.95
CA TYR A 3 -3.02 -11.72 29.19
C TYR A 3 -3.31 -11.38 30.67
N GLY A 4 -2.30 -11.46 31.56
CA GLY A 4 -2.37 -11.00 32.95
C GLY A 4 -3.73 -11.22 33.64
N VAL A 5 -4.35 -10.11 34.05
CA VAL A 5 -5.66 -10.05 34.74
C VAL A 5 -6.82 -10.58 33.89
N LEU A 6 -6.71 -10.59 32.57
CA LEU A 6 -7.77 -11.01 31.64
C LEU A 6 -7.81 -12.54 31.48
N ARG A 7 -6.86 -13.29 32.04
CA ARG A 7 -6.85 -14.76 31.97
C ARG A 7 -8.08 -15.41 32.63
N CYS A 8 -8.76 -14.69 33.52
CA CYS A 8 -10.01 -15.16 34.15
C CYS A 8 -11.24 -15.00 33.24
N VAL A 9 -11.12 -14.28 32.12
CA VAL A 9 -12.18 -14.16 31.12
C VAL A 9 -12.11 -15.40 30.21
N PRO A 10 -13.15 -16.25 30.18
CA PRO A 10 -13.18 -17.41 29.29
C PRO A 10 -13.05 -16.99 27.84
N ASN A 11 -12.32 -17.76 27.02
CA ASN A 11 -12.17 -17.58 25.58
C ASN A 11 -11.59 -16.23 25.11
N ILE A 12 -11.04 -15.41 26.01
CA ILE A 12 -10.54 -14.06 25.68
C ILE A 12 -9.49 -14.05 24.57
N ARG A 13 -8.68 -15.11 24.47
CA ARG A 13 -7.64 -15.22 23.44
C ARG A 13 -8.29 -15.44 22.07
N GLU A 14 -9.21 -16.39 22.01
CA GLU A 14 -9.92 -16.77 20.80
C GLU A 14 -10.82 -15.63 20.31
N ASP A 15 -11.53 -14.96 21.22
CA ASP A 15 -12.38 -13.81 20.93
C ASP A 15 -11.57 -12.61 20.43
N LEU A 16 -10.42 -12.33 21.07
CA LEU A 16 -9.51 -11.26 20.64
C LEU A 16 -8.94 -11.54 19.25
N LEU A 17 -8.48 -12.76 18.99
CA LEU A 17 -7.98 -13.17 17.68
C LEU A 17 -9.08 -13.06 16.60
N GLY A 18 -10.31 -13.44 16.93
CA GLY A 18 -11.47 -13.27 16.07
C GLY A 18 -11.67 -11.80 15.69
N LYS A 19 -11.67 -10.90 16.69
CA LYS A 19 -11.81 -9.45 16.47
C LYS A 19 -10.66 -8.83 15.69
N GLN A 20 -9.43 -9.29 15.92
CA GLN A 20 -8.27 -8.86 15.13
C GLN A 20 -8.39 -9.29 13.66
N MET A 21 -8.86 -10.52 13.41
CA MET A 21 -9.06 -11.04 12.06
C MET A 21 -10.19 -10.29 11.32
N GLU A 22 -11.33 -10.07 11.97
CA GLU A 22 -12.45 -9.26 11.44
C GLU A 22 -11.97 -7.84 11.09
N SER A 23 -11.18 -7.22 11.98
CA SER A 23 -10.64 -5.88 11.74
C SER A 23 -9.67 -5.84 10.56
N LEU A 24 -8.82 -6.85 10.43
CA LEU A 24 -7.85 -6.94 9.32
C LEU A 24 -8.56 -7.16 7.98
N GLU A 25 -9.60 -8.00 7.95
CA GLU A 25 -10.42 -8.20 6.75
C GLU A 25 -11.11 -6.90 6.31
N LEU A 26 -11.69 -6.17 7.27
CA LEU A 26 -12.30 -4.85 7.01
C LEU A 26 -11.28 -3.85 6.46
N ILE A 27 -10.06 -3.80 7.03
CA ILE A 27 -8.99 -2.94 6.54
C ILE A 27 -8.65 -3.29 5.08
N PHE A 28 -8.54 -4.56 4.72
CA PHE A 28 -8.25 -4.95 3.34
C PHE A 28 -9.37 -4.59 2.37
N VAL A 29 -10.64 -4.69 2.79
CA VAL A 29 -11.78 -4.22 1.98
C VAL A 29 -11.65 -2.71 1.72
N LEU A 30 -11.47 -1.91 2.79
CA LEU A 30 -11.36 -0.46 2.68
C LEU A 30 -10.14 -0.01 1.85
N MET A 31 -9.01 -0.71 1.97
CA MET A 31 -7.82 -0.45 1.16
C MET A 31 -8.08 -0.66 -0.34
N ARG A 32 -8.85 -1.70 -0.71
CA ARG A 32 -9.21 -1.95 -2.11
C ARG A 32 -10.18 -0.89 -2.64
N GLU A 33 -11.22 -0.56 -1.87
CA GLU A 33 -12.19 0.49 -2.25
C GLU A 33 -11.49 1.83 -2.46
N THR A 34 -10.65 2.24 -1.50
CA THR A 34 -9.86 3.48 -1.61
C THR A 34 -8.93 3.47 -2.82
N LEU A 35 -8.30 2.33 -3.13
CA LEU A 35 -7.43 2.19 -4.30
C LEU A 35 -8.22 2.27 -5.62
N GLU A 36 -9.45 1.75 -5.65
CA GLU A 36 -10.34 1.84 -6.80
C GLU A 36 -10.73 3.29 -7.11
N GLU A 37 -11.12 4.05 -6.07
CA GLU A 37 -11.36 5.49 -6.16
C GLU A 37 -10.12 6.24 -6.68
N PHE A 38 -8.94 5.93 -6.12
CA PHE A 38 -7.69 6.52 -6.58
C PHE A 38 -7.38 6.18 -8.05
N SER A 39 -7.67 4.96 -8.50
CA SER A 39 -7.53 4.59 -9.92
C SER A 39 -8.45 5.44 -10.81
N GLY A 40 -9.65 5.78 -10.32
CA GLY A 40 -10.57 6.70 -10.99
C GLY A 40 -9.94 8.08 -11.20
N ILE A 41 -9.29 8.62 -10.17
CA ILE A 41 -8.58 9.91 -10.22
C ILE A 41 -7.42 9.86 -11.22
N ALA A 42 -6.55 8.84 -11.13
CA ALA A 42 -5.40 8.69 -12.02
C ALA A 42 -5.82 8.55 -13.50
N LYS A 43 -6.85 7.74 -13.77
CA LYS A 43 -7.45 7.60 -15.10
C LYS A 43 -8.10 8.91 -15.58
N GLY A 44 -8.74 9.64 -14.67
CA GLY A 44 -9.32 10.96 -14.94
C GLY A 44 -8.28 11.97 -15.40
N LEU A 45 -7.15 12.08 -14.68
CA LEU A 45 -6.02 12.92 -15.09
C LEU A 45 -5.47 12.54 -16.46
N SER A 46 -5.26 11.23 -16.69
CA SER A 46 -4.81 10.73 -17.99
C SER A 46 -5.80 11.06 -19.11
N LYS A 47 -7.11 11.04 -18.83
CA LYS A 47 -8.14 11.43 -19.78
C LYS A 47 -8.07 12.93 -20.10
N VAL A 48 -8.03 13.79 -19.07
CA VAL A 48 -7.90 15.24 -19.24
C VAL A 48 -6.65 15.59 -20.07
N LEU A 49 -5.51 14.92 -19.80
CA LEU A 49 -4.30 15.09 -20.60
C LEU A 49 -4.50 14.70 -22.08
N ARG A 50 -5.16 13.58 -22.36
CA ARG A 50 -5.44 13.16 -23.75
C ARG A 50 -6.37 14.14 -24.45
N ASP A 51 -7.46 14.54 -23.79
CA ASP A 51 -8.46 15.44 -24.34
C ASP A 51 -7.81 16.82 -24.64
N THR A 52 -6.99 17.32 -23.72
CA THR A 52 -6.24 18.57 -23.92
C THR A 52 -5.26 18.45 -25.09
N ASN A 53 -4.51 17.35 -25.20
CA ASN A 53 -3.60 17.13 -26.34
C ASN A 53 -4.34 17.05 -27.67
N GLN A 54 -5.54 16.47 -27.70
CA GLN A 54 -6.39 16.44 -28.88
C GLN A 54 -6.87 17.83 -29.26
N MET A 55 -7.30 18.65 -28.31
CA MET A 55 -7.70 20.04 -28.57
C MET A 55 -6.54 20.90 -29.11
N VAL A 56 -5.34 20.72 -28.56
CA VAL A 56 -4.13 21.43 -29.02
C VAL A 56 -3.74 21.01 -30.44
N ARG A 57 -3.99 19.75 -30.82
CA ARG A 57 -3.58 19.18 -32.11
C ARG A 57 -4.69 19.15 -33.17
N GLY A 58 -5.96 19.26 -32.80
CA GLY A 58 -7.11 19.10 -33.70
C GLY A 58 -8.26 20.04 -33.36
N GLY A 59 -8.83 20.70 -34.39
CA GLY A 59 -10.03 21.53 -34.30
C GLY A 59 -9.81 23.03 -34.02
N SER A 60 -8.78 23.38 -33.25
CA SER A 60 -8.33 24.77 -33.02
C SER A 60 -6.83 24.82 -32.78
N ALA A 61 -6.09 24.10 -33.62
CA ALA A 61 -4.67 23.80 -33.42
C ALA A 61 -3.88 25.07 -33.06
N LEU A 62 -3.40 25.12 -31.81
CA LEU A 62 -2.56 26.22 -31.35
C LEU A 62 -1.24 26.13 -32.10
N THR A 63 -0.86 27.22 -32.75
CA THR A 63 0.46 27.32 -33.38
C THR A 63 1.54 27.23 -32.31
N ALA A 64 2.75 26.80 -32.69
CA ALA A 64 3.90 26.76 -31.77
C ALA A 64 4.14 28.10 -31.07
N LYS A 65 3.86 29.22 -31.76
CA LYS A 65 3.93 30.58 -31.18
C LYS A 65 2.88 30.82 -30.09
N GLN A 66 1.66 30.32 -30.26
CA GLN A 66 0.60 30.47 -29.25
C GLN A 66 0.84 29.58 -28.04
N LEU A 67 1.41 28.38 -28.22
CA LEU A 67 1.80 27.51 -27.11
C LEU A 67 2.89 28.12 -26.22
N GLN A 68 3.82 28.85 -26.84
CA GLN A 68 4.96 29.52 -26.19
C GLN A 68 4.64 30.96 -25.77
N LEU A 69 3.43 31.45 -26.02
CA LEU A 69 3.09 32.85 -25.72
C LEU A 69 2.95 33.03 -24.19
N GLN A 70 3.81 33.85 -23.63
CA GLN A 70 3.75 34.24 -22.22
C GLN A 70 3.07 35.61 -22.08
N VAL A 71 2.10 35.71 -21.17
CA VAL A 71 1.41 36.97 -20.86
C VAL A 71 1.72 37.34 -19.40
N GLY A 72 2.64 38.29 -19.22
CA GLY A 72 3.11 38.71 -17.90
C GLY A 72 3.83 37.57 -17.16
N ILE A 73 3.46 37.35 -15.89
CA ILE A 73 4.07 36.31 -15.03
C ILE A 73 3.38 34.95 -15.15
N LEU A 74 2.34 34.82 -15.98
CA LEU A 74 1.58 33.57 -16.11
C LEU A 74 2.41 32.50 -16.86
N PRO A 75 2.40 31.23 -16.44
CA PRO A 75 3.02 30.15 -17.20
C PRO A 75 2.43 30.06 -18.62
N THR A 76 3.25 29.61 -19.55
CA THR A 76 2.80 29.37 -20.93
C THR A 76 1.85 28.17 -20.98
N ILE A 77 1.13 28.01 -22.10
CA ILE A 77 0.29 26.82 -22.31
C ILE A 77 1.17 25.56 -22.35
N ALA A 78 2.37 25.65 -22.91
CA ALA A 78 3.34 24.56 -22.91
C ALA A 78 3.73 24.13 -21.49
N ASP A 79 4.02 25.09 -20.60
CA ASP A 79 4.33 24.81 -19.20
C ASP A 79 3.15 24.13 -18.48
N CYS A 80 1.92 24.60 -18.74
CA CYS A 80 0.72 23.99 -18.17
C CYS A 80 0.52 22.54 -18.65
N LEU A 81 0.76 22.26 -19.93
CA LEU A 81 0.66 20.91 -20.50
C LEU A 81 1.71 19.96 -19.92
N ASP A 82 2.94 20.46 -19.71
CA ASP A 82 4.02 19.69 -19.12
C ASP A 82 3.76 19.40 -17.63
N GLY A 83 3.24 20.39 -16.90
CA GLY A 83 2.78 20.22 -15.52
C GLY A 83 1.65 19.20 -15.42
N LEU A 84 0.66 19.23 -16.32
CA LEU A 84 -0.42 18.24 -16.36
C LEU A 84 0.09 16.83 -16.68
N ARG A 85 1.07 16.70 -17.59
CA ARG A 85 1.72 15.42 -17.87
C ARG A 85 2.42 14.89 -16.64
N THR A 86 3.25 15.72 -16.00
CA THR A 86 3.96 15.37 -14.76
C THR A 86 2.99 14.90 -13.68
N LEU A 87 1.88 15.62 -13.50
CA LEU A 87 0.85 15.26 -12.52
C LEU A 87 0.21 13.90 -12.83
N SER A 88 -0.11 13.65 -14.11
CA SER A 88 -0.66 12.37 -14.58
C SER A 88 0.31 11.22 -14.34
N ASP A 89 1.59 11.41 -14.67
CA ASP A 89 2.63 10.39 -14.52
C ASP A 89 2.88 10.06 -13.05
N MET A 90 2.93 11.08 -12.18
CA MET A 90 3.05 10.90 -10.73
C MET A 90 1.89 10.09 -10.15
N HIS A 91 0.64 10.44 -10.49
CA HIS A 91 -0.53 9.72 -9.98
C HIS A 91 -0.61 8.29 -10.50
N GLN A 92 -0.21 8.06 -11.75
CA GLN A 92 -0.15 6.70 -12.30
C GLN A 92 0.92 5.85 -11.61
N ALA A 93 2.10 6.42 -11.33
CA ALA A 93 3.16 5.74 -10.59
C ALA A 93 2.75 5.46 -9.14
N GLU A 94 2.11 6.41 -8.47
CA GLU A 94 1.58 6.23 -7.12
C GLU A 94 0.51 5.13 -7.08
N TYR A 95 -0.42 5.11 -8.04
CA TYR A 95 -1.41 4.05 -8.16
C TYR A 95 -0.74 2.68 -8.33
N ALA A 96 0.25 2.57 -9.22
CA ALA A 96 0.97 1.32 -9.46
C ALA A 96 1.69 0.83 -8.19
N LEU A 97 2.34 1.73 -7.46
CA LEU A 97 3.00 1.41 -6.20
C LEU A 97 2.00 0.92 -5.14
N LYS A 98 0.91 1.67 -4.90
CA LYS A 98 -0.12 1.28 -3.93
C LYS A 98 -0.79 -0.04 -4.32
N SER A 99 -1.06 -0.23 -5.61
CA SER A 99 -1.61 -1.49 -6.14
C SER A 99 -0.67 -2.67 -5.89
N SER A 100 0.64 -2.47 -6.08
CA SER A 100 1.64 -3.50 -5.80
C SER A 100 1.70 -3.84 -4.31
N ILE A 101 1.71 -2.82 -3.44
CA ILE A 101 1.68 -3.02 -1.98
C ILE A 101 0.41 -3.76 -1.57
N ILE A 102 -0.76 -3.32 -2.04
CA ILE A 102 -2.03 -4.00 -1.73
C ILE A 102 -2.00 -5.43 -2.26
N SER A 103 -1.52 -5.68 -3.47
CA SER A 103 -1.39 -7.04 -4.01
C SER A 103 -0.48 -7.94 -3.17
N LEU A 104 0.61 -7.40 -2.62
CA LEU A 104 1.50 -8.13 -1.70
C LEU A 104 0.83 -8.38 -0.34
N LEU A 105 0.05 -7.42 0.14
CA LEU A 105 -0.69 -7.51 1.40
C LEU A 105 -1.92 -8.41 1.32
N THR A 106 -2.59 -8.49 0.17
CA THR A 106 -3.77 -9.35 -0.07
C THR A 106 -3.37 -10.83 -0.29
N TRP A 107 -2.20 -11.19 0.26
CA TRP A 107 -1.56 -12.50 0.31
C TRP A 107 -2.54 -13.66 0.14
N THR A 108 -2.42 -14.40 -0.98
CA THR A 108 -3.01 -15.75 -1.13
C THR A 108 -2.29 -16.68 -0.16
N SER A 109 -2.65 -16.59 1.11
CA SER A 109 -1.89 -17.23 2.19
C SER A 109 -2.05 -18.73 2.08
N SER A 110 -0.92 -19.44 1.99
CA SER A 110 -0.94 -20.87 2.23
C SER A 110 -1.47 -21.11 3.64
N SER A 111 -2.12 -22.24 3.89
CA SER A 111 -2.65 -22.59 5.22
C SER A 111 -1.57 -22.45 6.32
N SER A 112 -0.30 -22.71 5.97
CA SER A 112 0.85 -22.51 6.85
C SER A 112 1.14 -21.05 7.20
N ASP A 113 1.00 -20.11 6.27
CA ASP A 113 1.25 -18.69 6.53
C ASP A 113 0.18 -18.11 7.46
N ILE A 114 -1.08 -18.54 7.28
CA ILE A 114 -2.20 -18.21 8.18
C ILE A 114 -1.94 -18.78 9.58
N ALA A 115 -1.44 -20.01 9.67
CA ALA A 115 -1.09 -20.63 10.96
C ALA A 115 0.06 -19.91 11.66
N ALA A 116 1.08 -19.47 10.92
CA ALA A 116 2.18 -18.66 11.45
C ALA A 116 1.68 -17.29 11.95
N MET A 117 0.84 -16.62 11.17
CA MET A 117 0.24 -15.33 11.55
C MET A 117 -0.65 -15.47 12.80
N ARG A 118 -1.41 -16.57 12.92
CA ARG A 118 -2.15 -16.90 14.15
C ARG A 118 -1.22 -17.07 15.34
N GLN A 119 -0.09 -17.76 15.20
CA GLN A 119 0.88 -17.91 16.28
C GLN A 119 1.50 -16.57 16.69
N LEU A 120 1.77 -15.68 15.75
CA LEU A 120 2.33 -14.36 16.04
C LEU A 120 1.33 -13.45 16.76
N LEU A 121 0.05 -13.50 16.40
CA LEU A 121 -1.01 -12.80 17.13
C LEU A 121 -1.19 -13.35 18.55
N VAL A 122 -1.06 -14.67 18.72
CA VAL A 122 -1.04 -15.37 20.03
C VAL A 122 0.16 -14.94 20.89
N GLU A 123 1.28 -14.56 20.26
CA GLU A 123 2.52 -14.15 20.93
C GLU A 123 2.67 -12.64 21.17
N GLN A 124 1.72 -11.79 20.74
CA GLN A 124 1.87 -10.34 20.91
C GLN A 124 2.11 -9.95 22.39
N PRO A 125 3.06 -9.04 22.65
CA PRO A 125 3.27 -8.49 23.99
C PRO A 125 2.05 -7.66 24.40
N ASN A 126 1.80 -7.61 25.72
CA ASN A 126 0.69 -6.88 26.33
C ASN A 126 0.68 -5.41 25.87
N ILE A 127 -0.35 -5.00 25.13
CA ILE A 127 -0.52 -3.64 24.61
C ILE A 127 -0.86 -2.72 25.80
N PRO A 128 -0.01 -1.72 26.13
CA PRO A 128 -0.31 -0.78 27.21
C PRO A 128 -1.56 0.04 26.88
N LYS A 129 -2.32 0.39 27.93
CA LYS A 129 -3.71 0.86 27.85
C LYS A 129 -3.90 2.29 27.35
N ASP A 130 -2.81 3.03 27.15
CA ASP A 130 -2.84 4.40 26.65
C ASP A 130 -2.15 4.40 25.29
N GLU A 131 -2.94 4.73 24.26
CA GLU A 131 -2.58 5.34 22.99
C GLU A 131 -3.44 4.75 21.88
N GLU A 132 -4.21 5.64 21.25
CA GLU A 132 -4.90 5.45 19.98
C GLU A 132 -3.89 4.97 18.91
N CYS A 133 -3.65 3.66 18.83
CA CYS A 133 -2.66 3.12 17.91
C CYS A 133 -2.99 1.72 17.39
N ASN A 134 -4.27 1.32 17.31
CA ASN A 134 -4.59 0.01 16.72
C ASN A 134 -4.27 -0.05 15.21
N LEU A 135 -4.47 1.04 14.46
CA LEU A 135 -4.10 1.07 13.04
C LEU A 135 -2.58 1.20 12.85
N PHE A 136 -1.92 2.04 13.66
CA PHE A 136 -0.48 2.29 13.55
C PHE A 136 0.36 1.10 14.03
N LEU A 137 -0.01 0.40 15.12
CA LEU A 137 0.67 -0.84 15.53
C LEU A 137 0.49 -1.94 14.49
N THR A 138 -0.70 -2.09 13.91
CA THR A 138 -0.97 -3.13 12.91
C THR A 138 -0.18 -2.87 11.63
N LEU A 139 -0.17 -1.61 11.14
CA LEU A 139 0.64 -1.21 10.00
C LEU A 139 2.15 -1.33 10.30
N TYR A 140 2.59 -0.93 11.49
CA TYR A 140 3.98 -1.03 11.93
C TYR A 140 4.46 -2.49 12.04
N LEU A 141 3.61 -3.39 12.55
CA LEU A 141 3.89 -4.83 12.61
C LEU A 141 3.93 -5.47 11.22
N LEU A 142 3.00 -5.10 10.32
CA LEU A 142 3.01 -5.51 8.91
C LEU A 142 4.25 -5.01 8.18
N MET A 143 4.63 -3.74 8.36
CA MET A 143 5.85 -3.17 7.78
C MET A 143 7.11 -3.81 8.35
N LYS A 144 7.13 -4.15 9.65
CA LYS A 144 8.23 -4.89 10.29
C LYS A 144 8.35 -6.30 9.73
N PHE A 145 7.24 -6.93 9.36
CA PHE A 145 7.21 -8.23 8.66
C PHE A 145 7.81 -8.17 7.25
N VAL A 146 7.36 -7.20 6.44
CA VAL A 146 7.91 -7.00 5.07
C VAL A 146 9.40 -6.69 5.13
N LYS A 147 9.85 -5.94 6.14
CA LYS A 147 11.25 -5.55 6.31
C LYS A 147 12.14 -6.66 6.88
N LEU A 148 11.57 -7.70 7.49
CA LEU A 148 12.33 -8.83 8.05
C LEU A 148 12.58 -9.98 7.07
N GLY A 149 11.95 -9.98 5.88
CA GLY A 149 12.33 -10.89 4.79
C GLY A 149 12.40 -12.39 5.17
N VAL A 150 11.62 -12.84 6.15
CA VAL A 150 11.64 -14.23 6.60
C VAL A 150 10.69 -15.04 5.71
N CYS A 151 11.22 -15.54 4.60
CA CYS A 151 10.65 -16.71 3.93
C CYS A 151 10.77 -17.93 4.87
N PRO A 152 9.68 -18.62 5.25
CA PRO A 152 9.80 -19.91 5.90
C PRO A 152 9.95 -20.96 4.81
N THR A 153 11.18 -21.23 4.35
CA THR A 153 11.44 -22.47 3.61
C THR A 153 11.39 -23.63 4.59
N ALA A 154 10.35 -24.45 4.49
CA ALA A 154 10.33 -25.79 5.05
C ALA A 154 11.44 -26.61 4.40
N GLY A 155 12.40 -27.06 5.20
CA GLY A 155 13.50 -27.91 4.72
C GLY A 155 14.51 -28.19 5.81
N SER A 156 14.38 -29.36 6.43
CA SER A 156 15.42 -29.97 7.25
C SER A 156 16.78 -29.97 6.53
N LEU A 157 17.80 -29.32 7.10
CA LEU A 157 19.20 -29.66 6.79
C LEU A 157 20.13 -29.39 7.97
N SER A 158 20.92 -30.42 8.24
CA SER A 158 22.01 -30.61 9.21
C SER A 158 23.09 -29.51 9.16
N PRO A 159 23.81 -29.24 10.28
CA PRO A 159 24.78 -28.16 10.32
C PRO A 159 26.14 -28.61 9.77
N ARG A 160 26.49 -28.23 8.54
CA ARG A 160 27.89 -28.17 8.08
C ARG A 160 28.13 -27.02 7.07
N HIS A 161 28.84 -26.00 7.57
CA HIS A 161 29.95 -25.27 6.93
C HIS A 161 29.76 -24.56 5.57
N VAL A 162 29.98 -23.23 5.61
CA VAL A 162 30.78 -22.37 4.68
C VAL A 162 30.20 -22.21 3.25
N GLU A 163 29.94 -21.04 2.66
CA GLU A 163 30.82 -19.87 2.43
C GLU A 163 30.00 -18.68 1.89
N ALA A 164 30.60 -17.48 1.91
CA ALA A 164 30.08 -16.21 1.40
C ALA A 164 29.97 -16.14 -0.15
N THR A 165 29.17 -15.19 -0.68
CA THR A 165 29.39 -14.32 -1.89
C THR A 165 28.04 -13.62 -2.23
N VAL A 166 27.84 -12.34 -1.93
CA VAL A 166 27.97 -11.15 -2.81
C VAL A 166 27.21 -11.24 -4.15
N PHE A 167 25.99 -10.68 -4.20
CA PHE A 167 25.50 -9.56 -5.04
C PHE A 167 23.98 -9.47 -4.94
#